data_AF-A0A938SWA6-F1
#
_entry.id   AF-A0A938SWA6-F1
#
_cell.length_a   1.000
_cell.length_b   1.000
_cell.length_c   1.000
_cell.angle_alpha   90.00
_cell.angle_beta   90.00
_cell.angle_gamma   90.00
#
_symmetry.space_group_name_H-M   'P 1'
#
loop_
_entity.id
_entity.type
_entity.pdbx_description
1 polymer ?
#
loop_
_entity_poly.entity_id
_entity_poly.type
_entity_poly.pdbx_seq_one_letter_code
_entity_poly.pdbx_strand_id
1 'polypeptide(L)'
;MASPDWIRMLEGLPAPRYAGAMPPGMEDGPRRDDVDSIAWRRWCESGELPWSVIKPTGALLEQGTFRTIEVWTETELAMLHLLERGMDGPERARVAARLALGVDWHLEYTQPDNATNRPWALHAFVLHGSAESSLYAQTLLHNAQAGGAMGDPLVQWILADALVRLRARA
;
A
#
# COMPACT_ATOMS: atom_id res chain seq x y z
N MET A 1 2.50 7.10 16.39
CA MET A 1 2.29 8.47 15.86
C MET A 1 3.18 8.61 14.65
N ALA A 2 2.64 9.01 13.49
CA ALA A 2 3.46 9.31 12.33
C ALA A 2 4.41 10.48 12.65
N SER A 3 5.69 10.38 12.27
CA SER A 3 6.61 11.50 12.47
C SER A 3 6.19 12.67 11.58
N PRO A 4 6.07 13.91 12.12
CA PRO A 4 5.85 15.13 11.33
C PRO A 4 6.84 15.30 10.17
N ASP A 5 8.00 14.66 10.25
CA ASP A 5 9.01 14.69 9.19
C ASP A 5 8.57 13.95 7.92
N TRP A 6 7.80 12.86 8.05
CA TRP A 6 7.27 12.12 6.90
C TRP A 6 6.24 12.93 6.11
N ILE A 7 5.37 13.65 6.83
CA ILE A 7 4.38 14.54 6.19
C ILE A 7 5.12 15.63 5.41
N ARG A 8 6.08 16.31 6.03
CA ARG A 8 6.90 17.34 5.36
C ARG A 8 7.68 16.80 4.17
N MET A 9 8.22 15.58 4.28
CA MET A 9 8.94 14.91 3.19
C MET A 9 8.04 14.67 1.99
N LEU A 10 6.84 14.12 2.19
CA LEU A 10 5.89 13.85 1.09
C LEU A 10 5.32 15.14 0.50
N GLU A 11 5.11 16.19 1.30
CA GLU A 11 4.69 17.51 0.82
C GLU A 11 5.72 18.18 -0.10
N GLY A 12 7.01 17.88 0.09
CA GLY A 12 8.10 18.40 -0.74
C GLY A 12 8.23 17.72 -2.11
N LEU A 13 7.50 16.63 -2.35
CA LEU A 13 7.51 15.93 -3.64
C LEU A 13 6.62 16.68 -4.65
N PRO A 14 6.88 16.57 -5.97
CA PRO A 14 6.03 17.18 -7.00
C PRO A 14 4.57 16.85 -6.75
N ALA A 15 3.73 17.89 -6.69
CA ALA A 15 2.36 17.80 -6.16
C ALA A 15 1.60 16.62 -6.77
N PRO A 16 1.31 15.58 -5.97
CA PRO A 16 0.63 14.42 -6.49
C PRO A 16 -0.82 14.79 -6.84
N ARG A 17 -1.26 14.39 -8.04
CA ARG A 17 -2.66 14.58 -8.44
C ARG A 17 -3.48 13.46 -7.82
N TYR A 18 -4.08 13.69 -6.65
CA TYR A 18 -5.11 12.81 -6.14
C TYR A 18 -6.40 13.05 -6.92
N ALA A 19 -6.70 12.17 -7.88
CA ALA A 19 -7.92 12.21 -8.66
C ALA A 19 -8.73 10.94 -8.39
N GLY A 20 -9.37 10.87 -7.21
CA GLY A 20 -10.42 9.88 -6.93
C GLY A 20 -10.02 8.70 -6.06
N ALA A 21 -11.02 7.89 -5.75
CA ALA A 21 -10.91 6.75 -4.85
C ALA A 21 -10.13 5.57 -5.43
N MET A 22 -10.07 5.44 -6.77
CA MET A 22 -9.45 4.31 -7.45
C MET A 22 -8.02 4.64 -7.91
N PRO A 23 -7.06 3.71 -7.77
CA PRO A 23 -5.73 3.87 -8.34
C PRO A 23 -5.76 3.87 -9.89
N PRO A 24 -5.04 4.78 -10.57
CA PRO A 24 -4.95 4.78 -12.03
C PRO A 24 -4.46 3.43 -12.59
N GLY A 25 -5.09 2.95 -13.66
CA GLY A 25 -4.68 1.72 -14.37
C GLY A 25 -5.25 0.41 -13.81
N MET A 26 -5.98 0.42 -12.70
CA MET A 26 -6.67 -0.77 -12.16
C MET A 26 -8.08 -0.99 -12.73
N GLU A 27 -8.66 0.00 -13.41
CA GLU A 27 -10.01 -0.11 -14.01
C GLU A 27 -9.98 -0.85 -15.35
N ASP A 28 -9.12 -0.42 -16.27
CA ASP A 28 -9.07 -0.90 -17.66
C ASP A 28 -7.67 -1.38 -18.10
N GLY A 29 -6.73 -1.51 -17.15
CA GLY A 29 -5.36 -1.89 -17.45
C GLY A 29 -5.13 -3.40 -17.60
N PRO A 30 -3.90 -3.81 -17.99
CA PRO A 30 -3.53 -5.22 -18.15
C PRO A 30 -3.64 -6.04 -16.86
N ARG A 31 -3.74 -5.38 -15.70
CA ARG A 31 -3.94 -5.99 -14.37
C ARG A 31 -5.40 -6.06 -13.94
N ARG A 32 -6.36 -5.72 -14.82
CA ARG A 32 -7.80 -5.65 -14.51
C ARG A 32 -8.34 -6.88 -13.78
N ASP A 33 -7.85 -8.06 -14.14
CA ASP A 33 -8.30 -9.34 -13.59
C ASP A 33 -7.43 -9.85 -12.43
N ASP A 34 -6.43 -9.07 -12.01
CA ASP A 34 -5.67 -9.36 -10.79
C ASP A 34 -6.54 -9.19 -9.55
N VAL A 35 -6.23 -9.99 -8.53
CA VAL A 35 -6.94 -10.01 -7.25
C VAL A 35 -6.98 -8.64 -6.57
N ASP A 36 -5.90 -7.84 -6.66
CA ASP A 36 -5.86 -6.50 -6.09
C ASP A 36 -6.72 -5.52 -6.88
N SER A 37 -6.70 -5.57 -8.22
CA SER A 37 -7.57 -4.71 -9.05
C SER A 37 -9.06 -5.01 -8.81
N ILE A 38 -9.44 -6.29 -8.67
CA ILE A 38 -10.80 -6.70 -8.30
C ILE A 38 -11.17 -6.18 -6.90
N ALA A 39 -10.27 -6.32 -5.94
CA ALA A 39 -10.45 -5.84 -4.57
C ALA A 39 -10.64 -4.32 -4.50
N TRP A 40 -9.79 -3.56 -5.19
CA TRP A 40 -9.86 -2.10 -5.25
C TRP A 40 -11.17 -1.62 -5.88
N ARG A 41 -11.62 -2.25 -6.98
CA ARG A 41 -12.92 -1.92 -7.59
C ARG A 41 -14.06 -2.17 -6.61
N ARG A 42 -14.11 -3.36 -6.00
CA ARG A 42 -15.16 -3.70 -5.02
C ARG A 42 -15.19 -2.71 -3.86
N TRP A 43 -14.02 -2.33 -3.34
CA TRP A 43 -13.93 -1.30 -2.29
C TRP A 43 -14.46 0.06 -2.76
N CYS A 44 -14.10 0.51 -3.95
CA CYS A 44 -14.58 1.77 -4.50
C CYS A 44 -16.10 1.77 -4.77
N GLU A 45 -16.68 0.63 -5.15
CA GLU A 45 -18.10 0.48 -5.44
C GLU A 45 -18.97 0.35 -4.18
N SER A 46 -18.47 -0.35 -3.15
CA SER A 46 -19.30 -0.78 -2.00
C SER A 46 -18.75 -0.40 -0.62
N GLY A 47 -17.47 -0.01 -0.54
CA GLY A 47 -16.77 0.15 0.74
C GLY A 47 -16.50 -1.18 1.46
N GLU A 48 -16.68 -2.31 0.81
CA GLU A 48 -16.42 -3.63 1.39
C GLU A 48 -14.99 -4.08 1.15
N LEU A 49 -14.33 -4.53 2.23
CA LEU A 49 -13.02 -5.17 2.12
C LEU A 49 -13.17 -6.63 1.62
N PRO A 50 -12.20 -7.12 0.85
CA PRO A 50 -12.24 -8.44 0.22
C PRO A 50 -11.81 -9.54 1.21
N TRP A 51 -12.45 -9.64 2.37
CA TRP A 51 -12.04 -10.58 3.44
C TRP A 51 -11.98 -12.04 3.01
N SER A 52 -12.72 -12.43 1.97
CA SER A 52 -12.70 -13.80 1.44
C SER A 52 -11.37 -14.21 0.83
N VAL A 53 -10.53 -13.26 0.40
CA VAL A 53 -9.20 -13.55 -0.16
C VAL A 53 -8.06 -13.18 0.80
N ILE A 54 -8.35 -12.44 1.87
CA ILE A 54 -7.38 -12.07 2.89
C ILE A 54 -7.19 -13.24 3.87
N LYS A 55 -6.00 -13.82 3.87
CA LYS A 55 -5.59 -14.86 4.82
C LYS A 55 -5.60 -14.31 6.25
N PRO A 56 -5.96 -15.14 7.24
CA PRO A 56 -6.06 -14.71 8.63
C PRO A 56 -4.70 -14.45 9.29
N THR A 57 -3.61 -15.03 8.76
CA THR A 57 -2.24 -14.91 9.28
C THR A 57 -1.22 -14.84 8.15
N GLY A 58 -0.02 -14.34 8.45
CA GLY A 58 1.09 -14.21 7.50
C GLY A 58 0.86 -13.12 6.45
N ALA A 59 1.30 -13.37 5.21
CA ALA A 59 0.94 -12.55 4.05
C ALA A 59 -0.59 -12.47 3.83
N LEU A 60 -1.10 -11.40 3.23
CA LEU A 60 -2.53 -11.19 2.97
C LEU A 60 -3.07 -12.18 1.95
N LEU A 61 -2.31 -12.50 0.93
CA LEU A 61 -2.68 -13.32 -0.20
C LEU A 61 -1.83 -14.58 -0.28
N GLU A 62 -2.37 -15.59 -0.93
CA GLU A 62 -1.59 -16.74 -1.35
C GLU A 62 -0.70 -16.34 -2.53
N GLN A 63 0.59 -16.72 -2.51
CA GLN A 63 1.50 -16.45 -3.63
C GLN A 63 1.03 -17.10 -4.94
N GLY A 64 0.28 -18.20 -4.82
CA GLY A 64 -0.11 -19.03 -5.95
C GLY A 64 1.10 -19.70 -6.60
N THR A 65 0.86 -20.50 -7.64
CA THR A 65 1.89 -21.33 -8.28
C THR A 65 2.68 -20.64 -9.40
N PHE A 66 2.29 -19.44 -9.86
CA PHE A 66 2.82 -18.85 -11.10
C PHE A 66 3.08 -17.33 -11.11
N ARG A 67 3.10 -16.63 -9.97
CA ARG A 67 3.54 -15.21 -9.92
C ARG A 67 5.04 -15.14 -9.64
N THR A 68 5.76 -14.21 -10.27
CA THR A 68 7.11 -13.88 -9.81
C THR A 68 7.03 -13.24 -8.42
N ILE A 69 8.11 -13.32 -7.65
CA ILE A 69 8.14 -12.76 -6.30
C ILE A 69 7.83 -11.26 -6.31
N GLU A 70 8.22 -10.56 -7.37
CA GLU A 70 8.05 -9.12 -7.51
C GLU A 70 6.59 -8.74 -7.74
N VAL A 71 5.93 -9.42 -8.70
CA VAL A 71 4.51 -9.19 -8.99
C VAL A 71 3.66 -9.54 -7.78
N TRP A 72 3.99 -10.64 -7.11
CA TRP A 72 3.29 -11.02 -5.88
C TRP A 72 3.49 -9.99 -4.76
N THR A 73 4.73 -9.57 -4.51
CA THR A 73 5.05 -8.57 -3.47
C THR A 73 4.34 -7.24 -3.76
N GLU A 74 4.30 -6.80 -5.02
CA GLU A 74 3.54 -5.60 -5.40
C GLU A 74 2.04 -5.77 -5.11
N THR A 75 1.46 -6.93 -5.45
CA THR A 75 0.04 -7.23 -5.20
C THR A 75 -0.25 -7.23 -3.69
N GLU A 76 0.62 -7.84 -2.88
CA GLU A 76 0.54 -7.83 -1.42
C GLU A 76 0.53 -6.41 -0.86
N LEU A 77 1.50 -5.58 -1.25
CA LEU A 77 1.61 -4.21 -0.76
C LEU A 77 0.42 -3.35 -1.22
N ALA A 78 -0.12 -3.57 -2.42
CA ALA A 78 -1.33 -2.91 -2.89
C ALA A 78 -2.55 -3.28 -2.05
N MET A 79 -2.68 -4.55 -1.64
CA MET A 79 -3.72 -5.01 -0.72
C MET A 79 -3.53 -4.46 0.69
N LEU A 80 -2.30 -4.35 1.17
CA LEU A 80 -2.00 -3.74 2.47
C LEU A 80 -2.39 -2.25 2.48
N HIS A 81 -2.14 -1.54 1.38
CA HIS A 81 -2.57 -0.15 1.19
C HIS A 81 -4.10 -0.04 1.20
N LEU A 82 -4.80 -0.94 0.51
CA LEU A 82 -6.26 -1.01 0.53
C LEU A 82 -6.81 -1.27 1.94
N LEU A 83 -6.25 -2.26 2.64
CA LEU A 83 -6.66 -2.62 3.99
C LEU A 83 -6.54 -1.42 4.93
N GLU A 84 -5.48 -0.63 4.79
CA GLU A 84 -5.25 0.60 5.53
C GLU A 84 -6.40 1.62 5.38
N ARG A 85 -6.97 1.75 4.18
CA ARG A 85 -8.16 2.61 3.95
C ARG A 85 -9.40 2.11 4.70
N GLY A 86 -9.47 0.80 4.96
CA GLY A 86 -10.50 0.17 5.77
C GLY A 86 -10.55 0.64 7.22
N MET A 87 -9.51 1.31 7.71
CA MET A 87 -9.43 1.83 9.09
C MET A 87 -10.47 2.90 9.40
N ASP A 88 -11.06 3.53 8.38
CA ASP A 88 -12.10 4.54 8.54
C ASP A 88 -13.52 3.92 8.65
N GLY A 89 -13.63 2.59 8.49
CA GLY A 89 -14.89 1.86 8.43
C GLY A 89 -15.29 1.14 9.74
N PRO A 90 -16.46 0.47 9.73
CA PRO A 90 -16.99 -0.24 10.90
C PRO A 90 -16.12 -1.44 11.36
N GLU A 91 -15.31 -1.99 10.46
CA GLU A 91 -14.42 -3.12 10.76
C GLU A 91 -13.03 -2.69 11.27
N ARG A 92 -12.86 -1.43 11.68
CA ARG A 92 -11.57 -0.85 12.11
C ARG A 92 -10.73 -1.75 13.01
N ALA A 93 -11.33 -2.43 14.00
CA ALA A 93 -10.58 -3.28 14.92
C ALA A 93 -9.97 -4.52 14.21
N ARG A 94 -10.75 -5.16 13.33
CA ARG A 94 -10.30 -6.29 12.51
C ARG A 94 -9.22 -5.86 11.52
N VAL A 95 -9.43 -4.70 10.89
CA VAL A 95 -8.47 -4.08 9.98
C VAL A 95 -7.14 -3.80 10.70
N ALA A 96 -7.19 -3.14 11.86
CA ALA A 96 -6.00 -2.79 12.64
C ALA A 96 -5.17 -4.03 13.01
N ALA A 97 -5.84 -5.07 13.50
CA ALA A 97 -5.18 -6.33 13.84
C ALA A 97 -4.53 -6.97 12.61
N ARG A 98 -5.24 -7.01 11.47
CA ARG A 98 -4.71 -7.63 10.26
C ARG A 98 -3.60 -6.81 9.60
N LEU A 99 -3.71 -5.49 9.63
CA LEU A 99 -2.72 -4.55 9.10
C LEU A 99 -1.39 -4.70 9.84
N ALA A 100 -1.42 -4.75 11.18
CA ALA A 100 -0.22 -4.97 12.00
C ALA A 100 0.48 -6.29 11.63
N LEU A 101 -0.26 -7.41 11.60
CA LEU A 101 0.28 -8.70 11.20
C LEU A 101 0.85 -8.72 9.77
N GLY A 102 0.23 -7.97 8.85
CA GLY A 102 0.71 -7.86 7.46
C GLY A 102 2.01 -7.07 7.37
N VAL A 103 2.10 -5.95 8.09
CA VAL A 103 3.33 -5.16 8.20
C VAL A 103 4.45 -6.00 8.81
N ASP A 104 4.21 -6.63 9.96
CA ASP A 104 5.20 -7.48 10.63
C ASP A 104 5.72 -8.58 9.72
N TRP A 105 4.81 -9.26 9.00
CA TRP A 105 5.19 -10.29 8.05
C TRP A 105 6.07 -9.75 6.92
N HIS A 106 5.77 -8.56 6.37
CA HIS A 106 6.60 -7.96 5.33
C HIS A 106 7.99 -7.57 5.82
N LEU A 107 8.10 -7.06 7.05
CA LEU A 107 9.39 -6.72 7.65
C LEU A 107 10.27 -7.97 7.81
N GLU A 108 9.67 -9.09 8.20
CA GLU A 108 10.41 -10.35 8.44
C GLU A 108 10.75 -11.11 7.13
N TYR A 109 9.85 -11.14 6.15
CA TYR A 109 9.92 -12.09 5.04
C TYR A 109 10.12 -11.47 3.66
N THR A 110 10.00 -10.15 3.50
CA THR A 110 10.14 -9.50 2.19
C THR A 110 11.18 -8.39 2.21
N GLN A 111 11.78 -8.15 1.05
CA GLN A 111 12.63 -6.99 0.84
C GLN A 111 11.86 -5.90 0.09
N PRO A 112 12.02 -4.62 0.45
CA PRO A 112 11.31 -3.50 -0.18
C PRO A 112 11.69 -3.26 -1.65
N ASP A 113 12.80 -3.83 -2.12
CA ASP A 113 13.27 -3.80 -3.51
C ASP A 113 12.68 -4.93 -4.38
N ASN A 114 11.99 -5.91 -3.78
CA ASN A 114 11.23 -6.90 -4.54
C ASN A 114 10.02 -6.26 -5.25
N ALA A 115 9.52 -5.10 -4.82
CA ALA A 115 8.38 -4.45 -5.49
C ALA A 115 8.80 -3.72 -6.78
N THR A 116 7.86 -3.49 -7.70
CA THR A 116 8.11 -2.85 -9.02
C THR A 116 8.32 -1.33 -8.94
N ASN A 117 9.13 -0.83 -8.01
CA ASN A 117 9.39 0.60 -7.78
C ASN A 117 8.14 1.45 -7.49
N ARG A 118 7.07 0.82 -6.96
CA ARG A 118 5.85 1.52 -6.53
C ARG A 118 5.74 1.48 -5.01
N PRO A 119 5.62 2.63 -4.32
CA PRO A 119 5.70 2.70 -2.86
C PRO A 119 4.37 2.36 -2.18
N TRP A 120 3.73 1.26 -2.60
CA TRP A 120 2.48 0.79 -2.01
C TRP A 120 2.62 0.59 -0.50
N ALA A 121 1.53 0.91 0.22
CA ALA A 121 1.44 0.87 1.68
C ALA A 121 2.54 1.60 2.48
N LEU A 122 3.32 2.51 1.87
CA LEU A 122 4.40 3.25 2.57
C LEU A 122 3.93 3.83 3.91
N HIS A 123 2.75 4.45 3.94
CA HIS A 123 2.21 5.05 5.16
C HIS A 123 1.89 4.02 6.25
N ALA A 124 1.51 2.79 5.91
CA ALA A 124 1.28 1.73 6.89
C ALA A 124 2.57 1.39 7.67
N PHE A 125 3.70 1.30 6.97
CA PHE A 125 5.01 1.10 7.60
C PHE A 125 5.45 2.30 8.44
N VAL A 126 5.16 3.53 7.99
CA VAL A 126 5.41 4.75 8.79
C VAL A 126 4.58 4.74 10.08
N LEU A 127 3.30 4.37 9.99
CA LEU A 127 2.37 4.37 11.12
C LEU A 127 2.66 3.25 12.13
N HIS A 128 3.25 2.15 11.67
CA HIS A 128 3.75 1.07 12.53
C HIS A 128 4.79 1.59 13.55
N GLY A 129 5.67 2.50 13.11
CA GLY A 129 6.51 3.29 14.00
C GLY A 129 7.74 2.60 14.58
N SER A 130 8.11 1.39 14.12
CA SER A 130 9.40 0.79 14.46
C SER A 130 10.52 1.42 13.62
N ALA A 131 11.77 1.31 14.08
CA ALA A 131 12.93 1.78 13.31
C ALA A 131 13.06 1.00 11.98
N GLU A 132 12.81 -0.30 12.03
CA GLU A 132 12.80 -1.19 10.87
C GLU A 132 11.70 -0.83 9.87
N SER A 133 10.47 -0.58 10.34
CA SER A 133 9.38 -0.18 9.46
C SER A 133 9.61 1.20 8.85
N SER A 134 10.24 2.11 9.58
CA SER A 134 10.65 3.42 9.06
C SER A 134 11.71 3.28 7.95
N LEU A 135 12.68 2.38 8.12
CA LEU A 135 13.68 2.09 7.09
C LEU A 135 13.02 1.44 5.86
N TYR A 136 12.12 0.48 6.06
CA TYR A 136 11.37 -0.16 4.99
C TYR A 136 10.59 0.89 4.15
N ALA A 137 9.89 1.81 4.80
CA ALA A 137 9.19 2.92 4.16
C ALA A 137 10.14 3.84 3.37
N GLN A 138 11.33 4.15 3.91
CA GLN A 138 12.35 4.95 3.22
C GLN A 138 12.84 4.24 1.97
N THR A 139 13.07 2.93 2.04
CA THR A 139 13.52 2.15 0.89
C THR A 139 12.45 2.08 -0.19
N LEU A 140 11.18 1.89 0.16
CA LEU A 140 10.07 1.95 -0.82
C LEU A 140 10.06 3.30 -1.58
N LEU A 141 10.20 4.41 -0.87
CA LEU A 141 10.25 5.75 -1.49
C LEU A 141 11.51 5.92 -2.35
N HIS A 142 12.66 5.48 -1.84
CA HIS A 142 13.93 5.54 -2.55
C HIS A 142 13.89 4.75 -3.86
N ASN A 143 13.33 3.54 -3.85
CA ASN A 143 13.20 2.69 -5.04
C ASN A 143 12.35 3.36 -6.12
N ALA A 144 11.25 4.02 -5.73
CA ALA A 144 10.44 4.81 -6.66
C ALA A 144 11.21 5.98 -7.29
N GLN A 145 12.06 6.67 -6.49
CA GLN A 145 12.91 7.76 -6.97
C GLN A 145 14.03 7.26 -7.88
N ALA A 146 14.79 6.26 -7.44
CA ALA A 146 15.92 5.70 -8.16
C ALA A 146 15.50 5.00 -9.46
N GLY A 147 14.33 4.33 -9.44
CA GLY A 147 13.74 3.69 -10.62
C GLY A 147 13.09 4.66 -11.61
N GLY A 148 13.09 5.98 -11.34
CA GLY A 148 12.49 6.98 -12.22
C GLY A 148 10.96 6.96 -12.27
N ALA A 149 10.30 6.28 -11.33
CA ALA A 149 8.85 6.08 -11.32
C ALA A 149 8.05 7.29 -10.79
N MET A 150 8.71 8.35 -10.32
CA MET A 150 8.05 9.55 -9.76
C MET A 150 7.15 10.29 -10.75
N GLY A 151 7.34 10.08 -12.06
CA GLY A 151 6.45 10.58 -13.11
C GLY A 151 5.24 9.69 -13.41
N ASP A 152 5.21 8.46 -12.90
CA ASP A 152 4.09 7.52 -13.09
C ASP A 152 2.84 8.03 -12.34
N PRO A 153 1.70 8.22 -13.03
CA PRO A 153 0.45 8.63 -12.39
C PRO A 153 0.04 7.73 -11.21
N LEU A 154 0.33 6.43 -11.26
CA LEU A 154 0.02 5.52 -10.17
C LEU A 154 0.89 5.81 -8.94
N VAL A 155 2.19 6.03 -9.12
CA VAL A 155 3.09 6.40 -8.01
C VAL A 155 2.68 7.73 -7.39
N GLN A 156 2.34 8.72 -8.21
CA GLN A 156 1.82 9.99 -7.72
C GLN A 156 0.54 9.79 -6.90
N TRP A 157 -0.39 8.98 -7.39
CA TRP A 157 -1.61 8.65 -6.66
C TRP A 157 -1.31 7.98 -5.30
N ILE A 158 -0.41 7.00 -5.27
CA ILE A 158 -0.03 6.27 -4.05
C ILE A 158 0.53 7.23 -2.99
N LEU A 159 1.43 8.12 -3.39
CA LEU A 159 2.05 9.09 -2.48
C LEU A 159 1.06 10.16 -1.99
N ALA A 160 0.13 10.58 -2.86
CA ALA A 160 -0.98 11.45 -2.47
C ALA A 160 -1.86 10.80 -1.40
N ASP A 161 -2.29 9.56 -1.63
CA ASP A 161 -3.13 8.86 -0.67
C ASP A 161 -2.36 8.64 0.64
N ALA A 162 -1.12 8.17 0.57
CA ALA A 162 -0.26 8.00 1.74
C ALA A 162 -0.16 9.28 2.59
N LEU A 163 -0.01 10.45 1.97
CA LEU A 163 0.00 11.74 2.66
C LEU A 163 -1.34 12.05 3.35
N VAL A 164 -2.47 11.83 2.67
CA VAL A 164 -3.81 11.99 3.26
C VAL A 164 -3.96 11.08 4.48
N ARG A 165 -3.54 9.82 4.35
CA ARG A 165 -3.60 8.79 5.39
C ARG A 165 -2.71 9.11 6.60
N LEU A 166 -1.53 9.65 6.38
CA LEU A 166 -0.63 10.09 7.45
C LEU A 166 -1.23 11.29 8.20
N ARG A 167 -1.78 12.28 7.49
CA ARG A 167 -2.42 13.46 8.11
C ARG A 167 -3.64 13.09 8.96
N ALA A 168 -4.42 12.09 8.55
CA ALA A 168 -5.56 11.62 9.31
C ALA A 168 -5.20 10.92 10.63
N ARG A 169 -3.91 10.58 10.83
CA ARG A 169 -3.41 9.74 11.94
C ARG A 169 -2.21 10.34 12.68
N ALA A 170 -1.84 11.57 12.34
CA ALA A 170 -0.87 12.39 13.07
C ALA A 170 -1.56 13.07 14.25
#